data_AF-A0A9X7NYG9-F1
#
_entry.id   AF-A0A9X7NYG9-F1
#
_cell.length_a   1.000
_cell.length_b   1.000
_cell.length_c   1.000
_cell.angle_alpha   90.00
_cell.angle_beta   90.00
_cell.angle_gamma   90.00
#
_symmetry.space_group_name_H-M   'P 1'
#
loop_
_entity.id
_entity.type
_entity.pdbx_description
1 polymer ?
#
loop_
_entity_poly.entity_id
_entity_poly.type
_entity_poly.pdbx_seq_one_letter_code
_entity_poly.pdbx_strand_id
1 'polypeptide(L)'
;MDQWCQGQLYTVGCSLEENAPASHKQLDDADPHISAYACGRYYRLPYVALHLFRESARPFLNVDTEFRLTPAEAVALAKHLMTVAAEIQGGA
;
A
#
# COMPACT_ATOMS: atom_id res chain seq x y z
N MET A 1 -0.46 -1.94 -30.03
CA MET A 1 -1.58 -2.14 -29.09
C MET A 1 -1.06 -3.06 -28.01
N ASP A 2 -0.53 -2.49 -26.94
CA ASP A 2 -0.06 -3.24 -25.78
C ASP A 2 -1.24 -3.90 -25.09
N GLN A 3 -1.38 -5.21 -25.27
CA GLN A 3 -2.33 -6.00 -24.49
C GLN A 3 -1.78 -6.09 -23.07
N TRP A 4 -2.36 -5.31 -22.17
CA TRP A 4 -2.13 -5.39 -20.74
C TRP A 4 -2.70 -6.72 -20.23
N CYS A 5 -1.92 -7.80 -20.36
CA CYS A 5 -2.31 -9.17 -20.03
C CYS A 5 -2.33 -9.47 -18.52
N GLN A 6 -2.18 -8.46 -17.66
CA GLN A 6 -2.06 -8.66 -16.20
C GLN A 6 -3.42 -8.79 -15.49
N GLY A 7 -4.55 -8.66 -16.21
CA GLY A 7 -5.87 -8.74 -15.60
C GLY A 7 -6.08 -7.65 -14.54
N GLN A 8 -7.14 -7.80 -13.75
CA GLN A 8 -7.44 -6.88 -12.67
C GLN A 8 -6.48 -7.13 -11.49
N LEU A 9 -5.88 -6.07 -10.95
CA LEU A 9 -4.96 -6.18 -9.81
C LEU A 9 -5.77 -6.49 -8.55
N TYR A 10 -5.58 -7.70 -8.01
CA TYR A 10 -6.14 -8.10 -6.72
C TYR A 10 -5.03 -8.06 -5.68
N THR A 11 -5.25 -7.34 -4.57
CA THR A 11 -4.39 -7.49 -3.38
C THR A 11 -5.12 -8.31 -2.33
N VAL A 12 -4.35 -9.05 -1.54
CA VAL A 12 -4.89 -9.89 -0.48
C VAL A 12 -4.94 -9.06 0.80
N GLY A 13 -6.10 -8.48 1.08
CA GLY A 13 -6.38 -7.81 2.35
C GLY A 13 -6.82 -8.84 3.38
N CYS A 14 -6.06 -9.00 4.47
CA CYS A 14 -6.55 -9.82 5.57
C CYS A 14 -7.61 -9.01 6.34
N SER A 15 -8.85 -9.49 6.35
CA SER A 15 -9.97 -8.85 7.05
C SER A 15 -9.67 -8.67 8.55
N LEU A 16 -10.27 -7.64 9.15
CA LEU A 16 -10.07 -7.26 10.57
C LEU A 16 -10.89 -8.13 11.54
N GLU A 17 -11.76 -9.00 11.05
CA GLU A 17 -12.58 -9.88 11.88
C GLU A 17 -11.82 -11.14 12.31
N GLU A 18 -12.11 -11.61 13.53
CA GLU A 18 -11.51 -12.80 14.11
C GLU A 18 -11.88 -14.04 13.28
N ASN A 19 -10.87 -14.75 12.74
CA ASN A 19 -10.99 -15.88 11.79
C ASN A 19 -11.45 -15.54 10.35
N ALA A 20 -11.43 -14.28 9.94
CA ALA A 20 -11.84 -13.97 8.57
C ALA A 20 -10.82 -14.51 7.53
N PRO A 21 -11.30 -15.18 6.47
CA PRO A 21 -10.45 -15.66 5.39
C PRO A 21 -9.74 -14.47 4.74
N ALA A 22 -8.56 -14.73 4.17
CA ALA A 22 -7.86 -13.76 3.34
C ALA A 22 -8.84 -13.25 2.26
N SER A 23 -9.21 -11.97 2.34
CA SER A 23 -10.20 -11.38 1.45
C SER A 23 -9.46 -10.68 0.32
N HIS A 24 -9.77 -11.04 -0.92
CA HIS A 24 -9.27 -10.29 -2.06
C HIS A 24 -9.97 -8.93 -2.06
N LYS A 25 -9.26 -7.89 -1.63
CA LYS A 25 -9.79 -6.54 -1.64
C LYS A 25 -9.38 -5.94 -2.97
N GLN A 26 -10.38 -5.73 -3.83
CA GLN A 26 -10.21 -4.96 -5.04
C GLN A 26 -9.78 -3.54 -4.62
N LEU A 27 -8.62 -3.09 -5.08
CA LEU A 27 -8.27 -1.68 -4.98
C LEU A 27 -8.97 -0.97 -6.13
N ASP A 28 -9.93 -0.12 -5.80
CA ASP A 28 -10.50 0.81 -6.78
C ASP A 28 -9.48 1.92 -7.05
N ASP A 29 -9.09 2.09 -8.32
CA ASP A 29 -8.29 3.18 -8.89
C ASP A 29 -7.03 3.61 -8.11
N ALA A 30 -6.41 2.70 -7.35
CA ALA A 30 -5.16 2.98 -6.66
C ALA A 30 -4.00 2.94 -7.65
N ASP A 31 -3.10 3.92 -7.53
CA ASP A 31 -1.82 3.90 -8.24
C ASP A 31 -1.11 2.54 -7.97
N PRO A 32 -0.81 1.74 -9.00
CA PRO A 32 -0.19 0.43 -8.82
C PRO A 32 1.19 0.50 -8.16
N HIS A 33 1.79 1.69 -8.06
CA HIS A 33 3.08 1.92 -7.46
C HIS A 33 3.04 2.12 -5.94
N ILE A 34 1.91 2.56 -5.37
CA ILE A 34 1.77 2.85 -3.94
C ILE A 34 0.37 2.43 -3.49
N SER A 35 0.28 1.38 -2.67
CA SER A 35 -1.00 0.91 -2.14
C SER A 35 -0.93 0.65 -0.64
N ALA A 36 -2.02 0.97 0.08
CA ALA A 36 -2.13 0.72 1.51
C ALA A 36 -3.42 -0.05 1.83
N TYR A 37 -3.31 -1.11 2.64
CA TYR A 37 -4.44 -1.93 3.05
C TYR A 37 -4.36 -2.34 4.51
N ALA A 38 -5.52 -2.53 5.13
CA ALA A 38 -5.62 -3.05 6.48
C ALA A 38 -5.39 -4.57 6.48
N CYS A 39 -4.57 -5.04 7.42
CA CYS A 39 -4.33 -6.45 7.66
C CYS A 39 -4.65 -6.82 9.11
N GLY A 40 -5.55 -7.78 9.29
CA GLY A 40 -5.73 -8.52 10.55
C GLY A 40 -5.23 -9.96 10.42
N ARG A 41 -4.57 -10.51 11.44
CA ARG A 41 -4.33 -11.97 11.55
C ARG A 41 -4.81 -12.45 12.91
N TYR A 42 -5.33 -13.68 12.95
CA TYR A 42 -5.71 -14.36 14.18
C TYR A 42 -4.53 -14.35 15.19
N TYR A 43 -4.79 -13.85 16.41
CA TYR A 43 -3.80 -13.60 17.48
C TYR A 43 -2.68 -12.57 17.20
N ARG A 44 -2.83 -11.65 16.24
CA ARG A 44 -1.88 -10.54 16.04
C ARG A 44 -2.57 -9.19 16.06
N LEU A 45 -1.86 -8.17 16.54
CA LEU A 45 -2.32 -6.78 16.47
C LEU A 45 -2.55 -6.37 15.00
N PRO A 46 -3.66 -5.66 14.70
CA PRO A 46 -3.93 -5.19 13.36
C PRO A 46 -2.83 -4.21 12.91
N TYR A 47 -2.47 -4.28 11.64
CA TYR A 47 -1.45 -3.42 11.04
C TYR A 47 -1.90 -2.91 9.68
N VAL A 48 -1.28 -1.83 9.23
CA VAL A 48 -1.43 -1.28 7.88
C VAL A 48 -0.26 -1.80 7.05
N ALA A 49 -0.55 -2.51 5.97
CA ALA A 49 0.44 -2.88 4.98
C ALA A 49 0.53 -1.77 3.93
N LEU A 50 1.74 -1.24 3.71
CA LEU A 50 2.06 -0.28 2.66
C LEU A 50 2.95 -0.97 1.64
N HIS A 51 2.44 -1.19 0.45
CA HIS A 51 3.19 -1.74 -0.67
C HIS A 51 3.69 -0.61 -1.58
N LEU A 52 4.99 -0.65 -1.88
CA LEU A 52 5.68 0.27 -2.75
C LEU A 52 6.32 -0.50 -3.89
N PHE A 53 5.85 -0.25 -5.10
CA PHE A 53 6.38 -0.80 -6.34
C PHE A 53 6.85 0.32 -7.26
N ARG A 54 8.13 0.37 -7.59
CA ARG A 54 8.67 1.35 -8.54
C ARG A 54 9.65 0.68 -9.48
N GLU A 55 9.28 0.68 -10.76
CA GLU A 55 10.18 0.24 -11.82
C GLU A 55 11.27 1.27 -12.07
N SER A 56 12.45 0.78 -12.40
CA SER A 56 13.61 1.58 -12.79
C SER A 56 14.15 1.07 -14.12
N ALA A 57 14.80 1.94 -14.89
CA ALA A 57 15.50 1.56 -16.12
C ALA A 57 16.60 0.50 -15.89
N ARG A 58 17.04 0.35 -14.63
CA ARG A 58 17.97 -0.69 -14.20
C ARG A 58 17.20 -1.68 -13.30
N PRO A 59 16.97 -2.93 -13.74
CA PRO A 59 16.10 -3.86 -13.00
C PRO A 59 16.49 -4.12 -11.55
N PHE A 60 17.79 -4.06 -11.23
CA PHE A 60 18.29 -4.23 -9.85
C PHE A 60 18.02 -3.03 -8.93
N LEU A 61 17.49 -1.92 -9.48
CA LEU A 61 17.02 -0.75 -8.73
C LEU A 61 15.50 -0.70 -8.66
N ASN A 62 14.80 -1.74 -9.11
CA ASN A 62 13.37 -1.85 -8.89
C ASN A 62 13.11 -1.92 -7.39
N VAL A 63 12.15 -1.14 -6.93
CA VAL A 63 11.66 -1.20 -5.56
C VAL A 63 10.41 -2.06 -5.60
N ASP A 64 10.39 -3.15 -4.85
CA ASP A 64 9.20 -3.95 -4.58
C ASP A 64 9.25 -4.36 -3.11
N THR A 65 8.54 -3.61 -2.27
CA THR A 65 8.65 -3.72 -0.82
C THR A 65 7.31 -3.52 -0.14
N GLU A 66 7.05 -4.32 0.90
CA GLU A 66 5.90 -4.17 1.80
C GLU A 66 6.39 -3.72 3.18
N PHE A 67 5.86 -2.62 3.68
CA PHE A 67 6.06 -2.14 5.04
C PHE A 67 4.85 -2.46 5.90
N ARG A 68 5.08 -2.91 7.14
CA ARG A 68 4.03 -3.16 8.12
C ARG A 68 4.09 -2.09 9.19
N LEU A 69 3.07 -1.25 9.21
CA LEU A 69 2.96 -0.11 10.10
C LEU A 69 1.89 -0.39 11.14
N THR A 70 2.13 0.00 12.38
CA THR A 70 1.05 0.19 13.34
C THR A 70 0.10 1.30 12.86
N PRO A 71 -1.16 1.33 13.33
CA PRO A 71 -2.08 2.41 12.98
C PRO A 71 -1.51 3.81 13.31
N ALA A 72 -0.79 3.94 14.43
CA ALA A 72 -0.16 5.20 14.82
C ALA A 72 0.96 5.63 13.85
N GLU A 73 1.82 4.69 13.45
CA GLU A 73 2.88 4.95 12.46
C GLU A 73 2.30 5.31 11.09
N ALA A 74 1.24 4.63 10.66
CA ALA A 74 0.58 4.93 9.39
C ALA A 74 -0.01 6.35 9.37
N VAL A 75 -0.67 6.77 10.47
CA VAL A 75 -1.18 8.14 10.62
C VAL A 75 -0.04 9.16 10.64
N ALA A 76 1.05 8.88 11.34
CA ALA A 76 2.21 9.75 11.38
C ALA A 76 2.83 9.90 9.98
N LEU A 77 3.06 8.80 9.27
CA LEU A 77 3.61 8.80 7.92
C LEU A 77 2.75 9.63 6.96
N ALA A 78 1.43 9.43 6.96
CA ALA A 78 0.50 10.18 6.13
C ALA A 78 0.61 11.69 6.36
N LYS A 79 0.68 12.13 7.63
CA LYS A 79 0.86 13.55 7.97
C LYS A 79 2.17 14.11 7.42
N HIS A 80 3.29 13.39 7.59
CA HIS A 80 4.58 13.85 7.07
C HIS A 80 4.57 13.95 5.54
N LEU A 81 3.97 12.98 4.84
CA LEU A 81 3.84 13.03 3.38
C LEU A 81 3.04 14.24 2.92
N MET A 82 1.92 14.55 3.60
CA MET A 82 1.11 15.74 3.29
C MET A 82 1.89 17.04 3.53
N THR A 83 2.64 17.14 4.64
CA THR A 83 3.47 18.31 4.93
C THR A 83 4.53 18.54 3.85
N VAL A 84 5.28 17.49 3.48
CA VAL A 84 6.33 17.60 2.45
C VAL A 84 5.73 17.92 1.08
N ALA A 85 4.56 17.35 0.74
CA ALA A 85 3.87 17.68 -0.51
C ALA A 85 3.45 19.16 -0.56
N ALA A 86 2.96 19.71 0.55
CA ALA A 86 2.60 21.12 0.65
C ALA A 86 3.81 22.05 0.49
N GLU A 87 4.95 21.70 1.10
CA GLU A 87 6.22 22.42 0.95
C GLU A 87 6.67 22.48 -0.52
N ILE A 88 6.60 21.36 -1.24
CA ILE A 88 6.96 21.27 -2.67
C ILE A 88 6.03 22.13 -3.54
N GLN A 89 4.74 22.18 -3.20
CA GLN A 89 3.75 22.97 -3.94
C GLN A 89 3.80 24.48 -3.64
N GLY A 90 4.68 24.92 -2.73
CA GLY A 90 4.85 26.33 -2.36
C GLY A 90 3.85 26.84 -1.32
N GLY A 91 3.21 25.94 -0.58
CA GLY A 91 2.30 26.27 0.52
C GLY A 91 2.99 26.26 1.88
N ALA A 92 3.77 27.29 2.18
CA ALA A 92 4.23 27.64 3.53
C ALA A 92 4.28 29.16 3.69
#